data_AF-A0A1A3ECL4-F1
#
_entry.id   AF-A0A1A3ECL4-F1
#
_cell.length_a   1.000
_cell.length_b   1.000
_cell.length_c   1.000
_cell.angle_alpha   90.00
_cell.angle_beta   90.00
_cell.angle_gamma   90.00
#
_symmetry.space_group_name_H-M   'P 1'
#
loop_
_entity.id
_entity.type
_entity.pdbx_description
1 polymer ?
#
loop_
_entity_poly.entity_id
_entity_poly.type
_entity_poly.pdbx_seq_one_letter_code
_entity_poly.pdbx_strand_id
1 'polypeptide(L)'
;MEYVYDVMVRRHYNFANPDEAVKYGYGICDNLRGNASYAQIMGDVKRDVMPNDEFAANYLVSYAVNLLCPAQIWQLRNSAAGYQPPAQ
;
A
#
# COMPACT_ATOMS: atom_id res chain seq x y z
N MET A 1 -14.11 8.80 5.24
CA MET A 1 -12.91 9.28 5.96
C MET A 1 -12.29 8.14 6.77
N GLU A 2 -12.05 7.00 6.15
CA GLU A 2 -11.60 5.78 6.86
C GLU A 2 -10.11 5.51 6.62
N TYR A 3 -9.67 5.65 5.35
CA TYR A 3 -8.26 5.59 4.94
C TYR A 3 -7.34 6.43 5.83
N VAL A 4 -7.61 7.73 5.90
CA VAL A 4 -6.78 8.71 6.63
C VAL A 4 -6.68 8.39 8.12
N TYR A 5 -7.76 7.91 8.75
CA TYR A 5 -7.72 7.61 10.18
C TYR A 5 -6.81 6.43 10.49
N ASP A 6 -6.91 5.34 9.72
CA ASP A 6 -6.09 4.15 9.97
C ASP A 6 -4.60 4.36 9.65
N VAL A 7 -4.27 5.19 8.66
CA VAL A 7 -2.88 5.43 8.28
C VAL A 7 -2.22 6.60 9.01
N MET A 8 -2.96 7.64 9.40
CA MET A 8 -2.40 8.76 10.17
C MET A 8 -2.25 8.44 11.67
N VAL A 9 -3.08 7.52 12.22
CA VAL A 9 -3.03 7.17 13.65
C VAL A 9 -2.01 6.06 13.92
N ARG A 10 -1.70 5.22 12.93
CA ARG A 10 -0.66 4.20 13.07
C ARG A 10 0.72 4.83 12.96
N ARG A 11 1.48 4.74 14.05
CA ARG A 11 2.92 5.11 14.16
C ARG A 11 3.84 4.53 13.07
N HIS A 12 3.34 3.57 12.28
CA HIS A 12 4.07 2.94 11.20
C HIS A 12 4.19 3.81 9.95
N TYR A 13 3.36 4.85 9.82
CA TYR A 13 3.34 5.75 8.67
C TYR A 13 3.55 7.18 9.18
N ASN A 14 4.48 7.91 8.56
CA ASN A 14 4.85 9.25 9.02
C ASN A 14 4.43 10.33 7.99
N PHE A 15 3.17 10.29 7.56
CA PHE A 15 2.59 11.30 6.68
C PHE A 15 2.43 12.63 7.43
N ALA A 16 2.82 13.74 6.81
CA ALA A 16 2.75 15.07 7.41
C ALA A 16 1.32 15.61 7.52
N ASN A 17 0.42 15.17 6.64
CA ASN A 17 -1.00 15.56 6.62
C ASN A 17 -1.88 14.54 5.87
N PRO A 18 -3.21 14.60 6.03
CA PRO A 18 -4.16 13.72 5.35
C PRO A 18 -4.05 13.69 3.82
N ASP A 19 -3.78 14.83 3.18
CA ASP A 19 -3.70 14.92 1.73
C ASP A 19 -2.47 14.17 1.19
N GLU A 20 -1.36 14.19 1.93
CA GLU A 20 -0.17 13.40 1.61
C GLU A 20 -0.46 11.90 1.68
N ALA A 21 -1.16 11.45 2.71
CA ALA A 21 -1.57 10.06 2.84
C ALA A 21 -2.44 9.62 1.64
N VAL A 22 -3.45 10.42 1.27
CA VAL A 22 -4.32 10.14 0.12
C VAL A 22 -3.51 10.14 -1.19
N LYS A 23 -2.61 11.11 -1.37
CA LYS A 23 -1.72 11.17 -2.54
C LYS A 23 -0.82 9.95 -2.64
N TYR A 24 -0.29 9.47 -1.52
CA TYR A 24 0.50 8.24 -1.46
C TYR A 24 -0.32 7.02 -1.88
N GLY A 25 -1.56 6.90 -1.37
CA GLY A 25 -2.49 5.85 -1.77
C GLY A 25 -2.81 5.86 -3.28
N TYR A 26 -2.98 7.03 -3.89
CA TYR A 26 -3.12 7.13 -5.35
C TYR A 26 -1.84 6.74 -6.09
N GLY A 27 -0.65 7.01 -5.54
CA GLY A 27 0.62 6.53 -6.08
C GLY A 27 0.70 5.01 -6.16
N ILE A 28 0.20 4.29 -5.14
CA ILE A 28 0.07 2.82 -5.16
C ILE A 28 -0.83 2.38 -6.32
N CYS A 29 -1.98 3.04 -6.50
CA CYS A 29 -2.90 2.75 -7.60
C CYS A 29 -2.26 2.98 -8.98
N ASP A 30 -1.50 4.06 -9.13
CA ASP A 30 -0.81 4.38 -10.39
C ASP A 30 0.29 3.37 -10.71
N ASN A 31 1.01 2.86 -9.70
CA ASN A 31 1.96 1.77 -9.88
C ASN A 31 1.28 0.49 -10.40
N LEU A 32 0.09 0.14 -9.88
CA LEU A 32 -0.68 -1.02 -10.38
C LEU A 32 -1.14 -0.83 -11.83
N ARG A 33 -1.56 0.39 -12.19
CA ARG A 33 -1.90 0.74 -13.58
C ARG A 33 -0.70 0.63 -14.51
N GLY A 34 0.50 0.93 -14.00
CA GLY A 34 1.78 0.75 -14.69
C GLY A 34 2.28 -0.68 -14.77
N ASN A 35 1.49 -1.68 -14.36
CA ASN A 35 1.88 -3.10 -14.28
C ASN A 35 3.05 -3.38 -13.31
N ALA A 36 3.24 -2.55 -12.28
CA ALA A 36 4.15 -2.90 -11.19
C ALA A 36 3.68 -4.20 -10.51
N SER A 37 4.64 -5.08 -10.19
CA SER A 37 4.37 -6.31 -9.45
C SER A 37 4.05 -6.00 -7.99
N TYR A 38 3.28 -6.89 -7.34
CA TYR A 38 2.97 -6.77 -5.92
C TYR A 38 4.24 -6.70 -5.06
N ALA A 39 5.27 -7.48 -5.41
CA ALA A 39 6.55 -7.49 -4.70
C ALA A 39 7.29 -6.15 -4.76
N GLN A 40 7.24 -5.45 -5.90
CA GLN A 40 7.83 -4.11 -6.04
C GLN A 40 7.10 -3.10 -5.18
N ILE A 41 5.77 -3.07 -5.26
CA ILE A 41 4.93 -2.17 -4.45
C ILE A 41 5.17 -2.42 -2.97
N MET A 42 5.16 -3.69 -2.54
CA MET A 42 5.43 -4.08 -1.16
C MET A 42 6.84 -3.63 -0.73
N GLY A 43 7.85 -3.82 -1.57
CA GLY A 43 9.21 -3.36 -1.30
C GLY A 43 9.33 -1.85 -1.14
N ASP A 44 8.63 -1.08 -1.97
CA ASP A 44 8.61 0.39 -1.89
C ASP A 44 7.90 0.86 -0.61
N VAL A 45 6.69 0.34 -0.35
CA VAL A 45 5.93 0.66 0.86
C VAL A 45 6.70 0.30 2.13
N LYS A 46 7.39 -0.85 2.12
CA LYS A 46 8.26 -1.31 3.21
C LYS A 46 9.42 -0.38 3.55
N ARG A 47 9.94 0.37 2.56
CA ARG A 47 10.97 1.40 2.82
C ARG A 47 10.36 2.65 3.46
N ASP A 48 9.09 2.91 3.19
CA ASP A 48 8.38 4.10 3.66
C ASP A 48 7.70 3.89 5.02
N VAL A 49 7.44 2.64 5.42
CA VAL A 49 6.91 2.30 6.75
C VAL A 49 8.00 2.05 7.79
N MET A 50 7.77 2.51 9.02
CA MET A 50 8.70 2.30 10.14
C MET A 50 8.02 1.71 11.37
N PRO A 51 8.42 0.52 11.85
CA PRO A 51 9.42 -0.39 11.28
C PRO A 51 9.00 -0.93 9.90
N ASN A 52 9.99 -1.42 9.14
CA ASN A 52 9.86 -2.10 7.86
C ASN A 52 9.08 -3.44 8.01
N ASP A 53 7.80 -3.31 8.32
CA ASP A 53 6.91 -4.40 8.71
C ASP A 53 6.04 -4.82 7.52
N GLU A 54 6.15 -6.10 7.17
CA GLU A 54 5.41 -6.69 6.05
C GLU A 54 3.90 -6.58 6.24
N PHE A 55 3.42 -6.78 7.46
CA PHE A 55 1.99 -6.78 7.76
C PHE A 55 1.39 -5.38 7.61
N ALA A 56 2.08 -4.36 8.14
CA ALA A 56 1.73 -2.97 7.95
C ALA A 56 1.70 -2.61 6.46
N ALA A 57 2.78 -2.89 5.73
CA ALA A 57 2.85 -2.60 4.29
C ALA A 57 1.70 -3.26 3.50
N ASN A 58 1.43 -4.54 3.77
CA ASN A 58 0.38 -5.31 3.10
C ASN A 58 -1.01 -4.72 3.38
N TYR A 59 -1.24 -4.32 4.63
CA TYR A 59 -2.47 -3.66 5.05
C TYR A 59 -2.66 -2.32 4.32
N LEU A 60 -1.61 -1.47 4.27
CA LEU A 60 -1.68 -0.18 3.58
C LEU A 60 -2.03 -0.35 2.10
N VAL A 61 -1.33 -1.24 1.40
CA VAL A 61 -1.54 -1.50 -0.03
C VAL A 61 -2.96 -1.98 -0.28
N SER A 62 -3.41 -3.00 0.46
CA SER A 62 -4.76 -3.56 0.30
C SER A 62 -5.84 -2.51 0.56
N TYR A 63 -5.65 -1.69 1.59
CA TYR A 63 -6.61 -0.67 1.98
C TYR A 63 -6.67 0.51 1.00
N ALA A 64 -5.50 0.96 0.51
CA ALA A 64 -5.41 1.99 -0.52
C ALA A 64 -6.14 1.55 -1.80
N VAL A 65 -5.90 0.33 -2.25
CA VAL A 65 -6.52 -0.20 -3.47
C VAL A 65 -8.03 -0.38 -3.31
N ASN A 66 -8.47 -0.90 -2.16
CA ASN A 66 -9.89 -1.10 -1.87
C ASN A 66 -10.70 0.21 -1.90
N LEU A 67 -10.12 1.29 -1.39
CA LEU A 67 -10.82 2.57 -1.25
C LEU A 67 -10.64 3.52 -2.44
N LEU A 68 -9.42 3.62 -2.98
CA LEU A 68 -9.06 4.64 -3.97
C LEU A 68 -9.14 4.13 -5.41
N CYS A 69 -8.95 2.83 -5.63
CA CYS A 69 -8.94 2.25 -6.97
C CYS A 69 -9.50 0.82 -7.02
N PRO A 70 -10.77 0.61 -6.62
CA PRO A 70 -11.37 -0.73 -6.55
C PRO A 70 -11.38 -1.47 -7.89
N ALA A 71 -11.40 -0.75 -9.02
CA ALA A 71 -11.27 -1.33 -10.35
C ALA A 71 -9.95 -2.10 -10.58
N GLN A 72 -8.91 -1.82 -9.78
CA GLN A 72 -7.58 -2.47 -9.88
C GLN A 72 -7.41 -3.63 -8.90
N ILE A 73 -8.43 -3.99 -8.10
CA ILE A 73 -8.35 -5.12 -7.16
C ILE A 73 -7.97 -6.43 -7.87
N TRP A 74 -8.51 -6.66 -9.07
CA TRP A 74 -8.14 -7.84 -9.86
C TRP A 74 -6.68 -7.83 -10.30
N GLN A 75 -6.17 -6.67 -10.72
CA GLN A 75 -4.76 -6.50 -11.08
C GLN A 75 -3.85 -6.75 -9.87
N LEU A 76 -4.23 -6.20 -8.69
CA LEU A 76 -3.53 -6.44 -7.45
C LEU A 76 -3.45 -7.95 -7.14
N ARG A 77 -4.59 -8.64 -7.16
CA ARG A 77 -4.67 -10.09 -6.88
C ARG A 77 -3.84 -10.91 -7.85
N ASN A 78 -3.90 -10.58 -9.14
CA ASN A 78 -3.10 -11.26 -10.16
C ASN A 78 -1.60 -11.00 -9.96
N SER A 79 -1.21 -9.78 -9.61
CA SER A 79 0.19 -9.44 -9.34
C SER A 79 0.74 -10.04 -8.04
N ALA A 80 -0.15 -10.34 -7.08
CA ALA A 80 0.16 -11.00 -5.82
C ALA A 80 0.13 -12.53 -5.92
N ALA A 81 -0.29 -13.10 -7.05
CA ALA A 81 -0.32 -14.54 -7.26
C ALA A 81 1.09 -15.13 -7.17
N GLY A 82 1.32 -15.99 -6.18
CA GLY A 82 2.63 -16.58 -5.92
C GLY A 82 3.59 -15.66 -5.15
N TYR A 83 3.13 -14.48 -4.70
CA TYR A 83 3.91 -13.65 -3.79
C TYR A 83 4.14 -14.40 -2.47
N GLN A 84 5.40 -14.61 -2.13
CA GLN A 84 5.81 -15.10 -0.83
C GLN A 84 6.52 -13.96 -0.10
N PRO A 85 5.99 -13.51 1.05
CA PRO A 85 6.70 -12.52 1.84
C PRO A 85 8.06 -13.08 2.25
N PRO A 86 9.12 -12.23 2.28
CA PRO A 86 10.44 -12.68 2.72
C PRO A 86 10.37 -13.16 4.18
N ALA A 87 11.16 -14.19 4.50
CA ALA A 87 11.31 -14.63 5.89
C ALA A 87 11.83 -13.46 6.74
N GLN A 88 11.12 -13.14 7.83
CA GLN A 88 11.44 -12.06 8.77
C GLN A 88 12.72 -12.35 9.56
#